data_AF-A0A9E5CE92-F1
#
_entry.id   AF-A0A9E5CE92-F1
#
_cell.length_a   1.000
_cell.length_b   1.000
_cell.length_c   1.000
_cell.angle_alpha   90.00
_cell.angle_beta   90.00
_cell.angle_gamma   90.00
#
_symmetry.space_group_name_H-M   'P 1'
#
loop_
_entity.id
_entity.type
_entity.pdbx_description
1 polymer ?
#
loop_
_entity_poly.entity_id
_entity_poly.type
_entity_poly.pdbx_seq_one_letter_code
_entity_poly.pdbx_strand_id
1 'polypeptide(L)' 'GSMGHDLIAGNPIEIGLLNGRVVELGEKHGVSTPANFAIAAALKPHELGGG' A
#
# COMPACT_ATOMS: atom_id res chain seq x y z
N GLY A 1 9.63 -13.56 2.45
CA GLY A 1 9.03 -12.92 3.62
C GLY A 1 8.14 -11.84 3.08
N SER A 2 6.86 -11.85 3.44
CA SER A 2 5.87 -10.99 2.82
C SER A 2 5.85 -9.62 3.49
N MET A 3 5.39 -8.61 2.77
CA MET A 3 4.99 -7.30 3.30
C MET A 3 4.12 -7.40 4.57
N GLY A 4 3.33 -8.47 4.72
CA GLY A 4 2.58 -8.73 5.95
C GLY A 4 3.44 -9.09 7.17
N HIS A 5 4.55 -9.82 6.97
CA HIS A 5 5.51 -10.05 8.05
C HIS A 5 6.25 -8.77 8.42
N ASP A 6 6.63 -7.95 7.44
CA ASP A 6 7.28 -6.66 7.69
C ASP A 6 6.35 -5.72 8.46
N LEU A 7 5.06 -5.66 8.08
CA LEU A 7 4.05 -4.92 8.81
C LEU A 7 3.93 -5.39 10.27
N ILE A 8 3.86 -6.71 10.50
CA ILE A 8 3.76 -7.28 11.87
C ILE A 8 5.02 -7.00 12.68
N ALA A 9 6.19 -7.02 12.04
CA ALA A 9 7.48 -6.73 12.67
C ALA A 9 7.72 -5.23 12.91
N GLY A 10 6.84 -4.34 12.41
CA GLY A 10 7.03 -2.89 12.48
C GLY A 10 8.11 -2.38 11.51
N ASN A 11 8.55 -3.20 10.56
CA ASN A 11 9.48 -2.77 9.53
C ASN A 11 8.75 -1.92 8.47
N PRO A 12 9.48 -1.07 7.72
CA PRO A 12 8.95 -0.41 6.53
C PRO A 12 8.31 -1.40 5.55
N ILE A 13 7.24 -0.97 4.88
CA ILE A 13 6.48 -1.79 3.92
C ILE A 13 6.34 -1.10 2.57
N GLU A 14 6.27 -1.90 1.51
CA GLU A 14 6.24 -1.42 0.12
C GLU A 14 4.82 -1.01 -0.37
N ILE A 15 3.95 -0.52 0.52
CA ILE A 15 2.54 -0.30 0.21
C ILE A 15 2.32 0.73 -0.90
N GLY A 16 3.11 1.81 -0.93
CA GLY A 16 3.06 2.81 -1.99
C GLY A 16 3.48 2.26 -3.35
N LEU A 17 4.49 1.39 -3.37
CA LEU A 17 4.99 0.77 -4.61
C LEU A 17 4.05 -0.29 -5.17
N LEU A 18 3.28 -0.96 -4.30
CA LEU A 18 2.33 -2.00 -4.70
C LEU A 18 0.93 -1.43 -4.95
N ASN A 19 0.16 -1.20 -3.90
CA ASN A 19 -1.25 -0.82 -4.03
C ASN A 19 -1.39 0.66 -4.41
N GLY A 20 -0.50 1.52 -3.89
CA GLY A 20 -0.46 2.94 -4.29
C GLY A 20 -0.24 3.09 -5.79
N ARG A 21 0.71 2.34 -6.36
CA ARG A 21 1.00 2.38 -7.79
C ARG A 21 -0.16 1.91 -8.66
N VAL A 22 -0.92 0.92 -8.21
CA VAL A 22 -2.13 0.47 -8.90
C VAL A 22 -3.22 1.55 -8.90
N VAL A 23 -3.37 2.29 -7.80
CA VAL A 23 -4.31 3.42 -7.71
C VAL A 23 -3.91 4.51 -8.71
N GLU A 24 -2.65 4.94 -8.72
CA GLU A 24 -2.13 5.95 -9.67
C GLU A 24 -2.37 5.53 -11.13
N LEU A 25 -2.11 4.26 -11.45
CA LEU A 25 -2.33 3.75 -12.79
C LEU A 25 -3.81 3.69 -13.15
N GLY A 26 -4.67 3.31 -12.19
CA GLY A 26 -6.12 3.28 -12.35
C GLY A 26 -6.67 4.67 -12.67
N GLU A 27 -6.28 5.69 -11.90
CA GLU A 27 -6.65 7.09 -12.14
C GLU A 27 -6.23 7.55 -13.54
N LYS A 28 -4.99 7.23 -13.96
CA LYS A 28 -4.48 7.57 -15.29
C LYS A 28 -5.30 6.97 -16.44
N HIS A 29 -5.88 5.79 -16.25
CA HIS A 29 -6.62 5.07 -17.30
C HIS A 29 -8.14 5.08 -17.09
N GLY A 30 -8.65 5.82 -16.10
CA GLY A 30 -10.08 5.83 -15.78
C GLY A 30 -10.61 4.49 -15.25
N VAL A 31 -9.74 3.65 -14.66
CA VAL A 31 -10.10 2.37 -14.06
C VAL A 31 -10.20 2.53 -12.55
N SER A 32 -11.39 2.31 -11.99
CA SER A 32 -11.60 2.36 -10.55
C SER A 32 -10.90 1.19 -9.84
N THR A 33 -10.15 1.50 -8.78
CA THR A 33 -9.35 0.52 -8.01
C THR A 33 -9.69 0.54 -6.51
N PRO A 34 -10.97 0.39 -6.12
CA PRO A 34 -11.43 0.66 -4.75
C PRO A 34 -10.78 -0.22 -3.69
N ALA A 35 -10.49 -1.49 -4.01
CA ALA A 35 -9.80 -2.39 -3.10
C ALA A 35 -8.34 -1.95 -2.84
N ASN A 36 -7.61 -1.58 -3.90
CA ASN A 36 -6.24 -1.11 -3.78
C ASN A 36 -6.18 0.22 -3.02
N PHE A 37 -7.13 1.13 -3.28
CA PHE A 37 -7.27 2.37 -2.54
C PHE A 37 -7.48 2.11 -1.04
N ALA A 38 -8.44 1.26 -0.68
CA ALA A 38 -8.74 0.97 0.72
C ALA A 38 -7.54 0.37 1.45
N ILE A 39 -6.85 -0.60 0.85
CA ILE A 39 -5.67 -1.23 1.44
C ILE A 39 -4.50 -0.22 1.52
N ALA A 40 -4.24 0.54 0.46
CA ALA A 40 -3.19 1.55 0.45
C ALA A 40 -3.43 2.62 1.52
N ALA A 41 -4.65 3.14 1.63
CA ALA A 41 -5.02 4.14 2.63
C ALA A 41 -4.88 3.60 4.07
N ALA A 42 -5.31 2.36 4.32
CA ALA A 42 -5.20 1.75 5.64
C ALA A 42 -3.75 1.51 6.07
N LEU A 43 -2.87 1.17 5.13
CA LEU A 43 -1.50 0.78 5.43
C LEU A 43 -0.46 1.88 5.20
N LYS A 44 -0.84 3.01 4.56
CA LYS A 44 0.00 4.20 4.36
C LYS A 44 0.71 4.67 5.65
N PRO A 45 0.05 4.71 6.84
CA PRO A 45 0.71 5.15 8.07
C PRO A 45 1.87 4.26 8.51
N HIS A 46 1.93 3.01 8.05
CA HIS A 46 2.94 2.03 8.42
C HIS A 46 4.07 1.91 7.38
N GLU A 47 4.03 2.69 6.28
CA GLU A 47 4.97 2.61 5.16
C GLU A 47 6.44 2.75 5.59
N LEU A 48 6.71 3.57 6.61
CA LEU A 48 8.05 3.80 7.15
C LEU A 48 8.39 2.93 8.37
N GLY A 49 7.53 1.96 8.70
CA GLY A 49 7.63 1.14 9.91
C GLY A 49 6.94 1.78 11.12
N GLY A 50 6.75 0.97 12.15
CA GLY A 50 6.27 1.43 13.46
C GLY A 50 7.47 1.84 14.32
N GLY A 51 7.51 3.10 14.75
CA GLY A 51 8.44 3.55 15.79
C GLY A 51 8.10 2.96 17.15
#